data_AF-A0A1G8UK53-F1
#
_entry.id   AF-A0A1G8UK53-F1
#
_cell.length_a   1.000
_cell.length_b   1.000
_cell.length_c   1.000
_cell.angle_alpha   90.00
_cell.angle_beta   90.00
_cell.angle_gamma   90.00
#
_symmetry.space_group_name_H-M   'P 1'
#
loop_
_entity.id
_entity.type
_entity.pdbx_description
1 polymer ?
#
loop_
_entity_poly.entity_id
_entity_poly.type
_entity_poly.pdbx_seq_one_letter_code
_entity_poly.pdbx_strand_id
1 'polypeptide(L)'
;MEQINREFKAVIQDMTHIYVGAQMSVEELMSFEDVPFKVKAVFNKFFGEEDQRGQKICVCLGNINRDDFVYQVIKQLKLKFKVGYYLEKNGKTIYKSKTLTADEYLALHSSEEKYFDEEIVFNKLALLAFST
;
A
#
# COMPACT_ATOMS: atom_id res chain seq x y z
N MET A 1 -27.92 -3.16 -1.56
CA MET A 1 -26.55 -3.59 -1.91
C MET A 1 -25.66 -3.05 -0.81
N GLU A 2 -25.38 -3.82 0.23
CA GLU A 2 -24.33 -3.46 1.17
C GLU A 2 -23.03 -3.50 0.37
N GLN A 3 -22.56 -2.32 -0.05
CA GLN A 3 -21.13 -2.10 -0.14
C GLN A 3 -20.59 -2.59 1.19
N ILE A 4 -19.89 -3.72 1.20
CA ILE A 4 -18.97 -4.01 2.29
C ILE A 4 -18.04 -2.81 2.27
N ASN A 5 -18.29 -1.85 3.17
CA ASN A 5 -17.51 -0.64 3.31
C ASN A 5 -16.17 -1.07 3.92
N ARG A 6 -15.36 -1.77 3.13
CA ARG A 6 -13.97 -2.06 3.47
C ARG A 6 -13.27 -0.74 3.28
N GLU A 7 -13.23 0.05 4.34
CA GLU A 7 -12.47 1.29 4.31
C GLU A 7 -10.97 1.00 4.14
N PHE A 8 -10.53 -0.27 4.16
CA PHE A 8 -9.13 -0.69 4.01
C PHE A 8 -8.20 0.18 4.87
N LYS A 9 -8.66 0.47 6.10
CA LYS A 9 -7.95 1.17 7.17
C LYS A 9 -7.75 0.22 8.33
N ALA A 10 -6.84 -0.73 8.15
CA ALA A 10 -6.49 -1.70 9.16
C ALA A 10 -5.02 -2.07 9.04
N VAL A 11 -4.45 -2.56 10.14
CA VAL A 11 -3.09 -3.10 10.17
C VAL A 11 -3.19 -4.53 10.64
N ILE A 12 -2.80 -5.47 9.78
CA ILE A 12 -2.81 -6.90 10.07
C ILE A 12 -1.37 -7.38 10.02
N GLN A 13 -1.01 -8.35 10.87
CA GLN A 13 0.34 -8.88 10.90
C GLN A 13 0.31 -10.41 10.95
N ASP A 14 1.22 -11.03 10.21
CA ASP A 14 1.56 -12.44 10.36
C ASP A 14 3.04 -12.58 10.79
N MET A 15 3.56 -13.81 10.83
CA MET A 15 4.96 -14.09 11.23
C MET A 15 5.99 -13.40 10.34
N THR A 16 5.65 -13.14 9.08
CA THR A 16 6.56 -12.72 8.00
C THR A 16 6.24 -11.35 7.42
N HIS A 17 5.00 -10.88 7.53
CA HIS A 17 4.52 -9.67 6.87
C HIS A 17 3.71 -8.75 7.79
N ILE A 18 3.69 -7.47 7.42
CA ILE A 18 2.79 -6.44 7.96
C ILE A 18 1.96 -5.94 6.78
N TYR A 19 0.64 -6.00 6.89
CA TYR A 19 -0.32 -5.54 5.90
C TYR A 19 -0.91 -4.23 6.41
N VAL A 20 -0.62 -3.15 5.69
CA VAL A 20 -1.09 -1.80 6.01
C VAL A 20 -2.18 -1.43 5.02
N GLY A 21 -3.34 -1.03 5.52
CA GLY A 21 -4.45 -0.57 4.70
C GLY A 21 -4.07 0.62 3.81
N ALA A 22 -4.26 0.47 2.49
CA ALA A 22 -3.77 1.43 1.50
C ALA A 22 -4.57 2.75 1.48
N GLN A 23 -5.79 2.75 2.05
CA GLN A 23 -6.68 3.90 2.11
C GLN A 23 -6.47 4.78 3.35
N MET A 24 -5.56 4.39 4.26
CA MET A 24 -5.15 5.26 5.36
C MET A 24 -4.42 6.49 4.83
N SER A 25 -4.56 7.63 5.48
CA SER A 25 -3.63 8.75 5.27
C SER A 25 -2.28 8.48 5.95
N VAL A 26 -1.26 9.24 5.57
CA VAL A 26 0.04 9.17 6.25
C VAL A 26 -0.12 9.56 7.72
N GLU A 27 -0.92 10.57 8.03
CA GLU A 27 -1.23 10.99 9.41
C GLU A 27 -1.94 9.89 10.23
N GLU A 28 -2.94 9.23 9.63
CA GLU A 28 -3.63 8.10 10.26
C GLU A 28 -2.63 6.98 10.57
N LEU A 29 -1.73 6.66 9.62
CA LEU A 29 -0.68 5.65 9.81
C LEU A 29 0.28 6.02 10.94
N MET A 30 0.66 7.29 11.09
CA MET A 30 1.51 7.74 12.19
C MET A 30 0.83 7.59 13.55
N SER A 31 -0.49 7.84 13.59
CA SER A 31 -1.28 7.81 14.83
C SER A 31 -1.72 6.40 15.23
N PHE A 32 -1.72 5.45 14.29
CA PHE A 32 -2.17 4.09 14.55
C PHE A 32 -1.17 3.31 15.41
N GLU A 33 -1.58 2.88 16.60
CA GLU A 33 -0.68 2.24 17.59
C GLU A 33 -0.07 0.93 17.08
N ASP A 34 -0.84 0.13 16.35
CA ASP A 34 -0.42 -1.20 15.87
C ASP A 34 0.59 -1.15 14.70
N VAL A 35 0.86 0.02 14.12
CA VAL A 35 1.85 0.17 13.06
C VAL A 35 3.25 0.16 13.69
N PRO A 36 4.14 -0.77 13.30
CA PRO A 36 5.50 -0.79 13.83
C PRO A 36 6.26 0.50 13.53
N PHE A 37 7.03 0.99 14.49
CA PHE A 37 7.77 2.26 14.36
C PHE A 37 8.61 2.34 13.09
N LYS A 38 9.26 1.24 12.66
CA LYS A 38 10.04 1.22 11.42
C LYS A 38 9.19 1.52 10.17
N VAL A 39 7.93 1.06 10.13
CA VAL A 39 7.00 1.38 9.03
C VAL A 39 6.67 2.87 9.07
N LYS A 40 6.34 3.42 10.26
CA LYS A 40 6.12 4.86 10.45
C LYS A 40 7.33 5.69 10.02
N ALA A 41 8.53 5.28 10.41
CA ALA A 41 9.77 5.95 10.07
C ALA A 41 10.03 5.98 8.56
N VAL A 42 9.76 4.88 7.84
CA VAL A 42 9.83 4.84 6.37
C VAL A 42 8.84 5.83 5.77
N PHE A 43 7.55 5.77 6.12
CA PHE A 43 6.56 6.69 5.55
C PHE A 43 6.84 8.15 5.90
N ASN A 44 7.27 8.45 7.12
CA ASN A 44 7.59 9.81 7.52
C ASN A 44 8.80 10.36 6.75
N LYS A 45 9.79 9.52 6.45
CA LYS A 45 10.99 9.92 5.69
C LYS A 45 10.67 10.32 4.24
N PHE A 46 9.69 9.67 3.61
CA PHE A 46 9.39 9.88 2.18
C PHE A 46 8.11 10.67 1.91
N PHE A 47 7.17 10.67 2.85
CA PHE A 47 5.84 11.28 2.69
C PHE A 47 5.40 12.08 3.92
N GLY A 48 6.35 12.43 4.80
CA GLY A 48 6.08 13.16 6.05
C GLY A 48 5.99 14.68 5.88
N GLU A 49 6.14 15.21 4.67
CA GLU A 49 5.94 16.63 4.35
C GLU A 49 4.46 17.03 4.57
N GLU A 50 4.23 18.27 4.98
CA GLU A 50 2.91 18.74 5.47
C GLU A 50 1.81 18.61 4.42
N ASP A 51 2.14 18.82 3.14
CA ASP A 51 1.26 18.69 1.98
C ASP A 51 0.88 17.23 1.64
N GLN A 52 1.63 16.26 2.13
CA GLN A 52 1.44 14.83 1.89
C GLN A 52 0.82 14.09 3.08
N ARG A 53 0.89 14.65 4.30
CA ARG A 53 0.37 14.00 5.52
C ARG A 53 -1.11 13.63 5.46
N GLY A 54 -1.92 14.52 4.88
CA GLY A 54 -3.36 14.30 4.70
C GLY A 54 -3.70 13.38 3.51
N GLN A 55 -2.74 13.07 2.64
CA GLN A 55 -2.98 12.23 1.48
C GLN A 55 -3.02 10.75 1.85
N LYS A 56 -3.83 9.99 1.10
CA LYS A 56 -3.88 8.54 1.22
C LYS A 56 -2.55 7.93 0.78
N ILE A 57 -2.13 6.88 1.46
CA ILE A 57 -0.87 6.23 1.16
C ILE A 57 -0.82 5.72 -0.28
N CYS A 58 -1.91 5.15 -0.81
CA CYS A 58 -1.94 4.71 -2.22
C CYS A 58 -1.73 5.85 -3.21
N VAL A 59 -2.22 7.06 -2.91
CA VAL A 59 -2.03 8.24 -3.77
C VAL A 59 -0.57 8.66 -3.78
N CYS A 60 0.06 8.72 -2.60
CA CYS A 60 1.48 9.01 -2.47
C CYS A 60 2.34 8.00 -3.26
N LEU A 61 1.99 6.71 -3.18
CA LEU A 61 2.73 5.64 -3.85
C LEU A 61 2.49 5.57 -5.36
N GLY A 62 1.26 5.82 -5.81
CA GLY A 62 0.89 5.78 -7.23
C GLY A 62 1.54 6.89 -8.06
N ASN A 63 1.94 7.98 -7.42
CA ASN A 63 2.58 9.13 -8.06
C ASN A 63 4.12 9.07 -8.10
N ILE A 64 4.73 7.98 -7.61
CA ILE A 64 6.18 7.84 -7.58
C ILE A 64 6.74 7.64 -8.99
N ASN A 65 7.78 8.41 -9.32
CA ASN A 65 8.56 8.15 -10.53
C ASN A 65 9.56 7.01 -10.28
N ARG A 66 9.75 6.14 -11.27
CA ARG A 66 10.69 5.01 -11.22
C ARG A 66 12.15 5.46 -11.07
N ASP A 67 12.46 6.69 -11.48
CA ASP A 67 13.79 7.26 -11.35
C ASP A 67 14.05 7.86 -9.94
N ASP A 68 13.01 7.98 -9.10
CA ASP A 68 13.14 8.57 -7.77
C ASP A 68 13.78 7.61 -6.77
N PHE A 69 14.50 8.17 -5.80
CA PHE A 69 15.11 7.39 -4.73
C PHE A 69 14.07 6.60 -3.90
N VAL A 70 12.87 7.15 -3.71
CA VAL A 70 11.78 6.46 -3.00
C VAL A 70 11.40 5.14 -3.70
N TYR A 71 11.48 5.08 -5.02
CA TYR A 71 11.25 3.84 -5.78
C TYR A 71 12.27 2.76 -5.43
N GLN A 72 13.55 3.13 -5.33
CA GLN A 72 14.62 2.21 -4.94
C GLN A 72 14.40 1.66 -3.52
N VAL A 73 13.92 2.51 -2.61
CA VAL A 73 13.61 2.10 -1.23
C VAL A 73 12.45 1.12 -1.19
N ILE A 74 11.37 1.36 -1.95
CA ILE A 74 10.25 0.42 -2.09
C ILE A 74 10.73 -0.95 -2.57
N LYS A 75 11.65 -0.97 -3.54
CA LYS A 75 12.25 -2.21 -4.08
C LYS A 75 13.12 -2.92 -3.04
N GLN A 76 13.96 -2.22 -2.29
CA GLN A 76 14.80 -2.80 -1.24
C GLN A 76 13.97 -3.37 -0.08
N LEU A 77 12.90 -2.67 0.31
CA LEU A 77 11.91 -3.15 1.29
C LEU A 77 11.07 -4.31 0.78
N LYS A 78 11.18 -4.65 -0.52
CA LYS A 78 10.41 -5.68 -1.22
C LYS A 78 8.91 -5.50 -1.01
N LEU A 79 8.44 -4.25 -1.01
CA LEU A 79 7.02 -3.97 -0.80
C LEU A 79 6.19 -4.64 -1.89
N LYS A 80 5.04 -5.15 -1.47
CA LYS A 80 4.01 -5.65 -2.37
C LYS A 80 2.73 -4.86 -2.17
N PHE A 81 1.90 -4.85 -3.20
CA PHE A 81 0.65 -4.08 -3.23
C PHE A 81 -0.49 -5.02 -3.58
N LYS A 82 -1.44 -5.16 -2.67
CA LYS A 82 -2.63 -5.96 -2.90
C LYS A 82 -3.72 -5.07 -3.46
N VAL A 83 -4.25 -5.45 -4.60
CA VAL A 83 -5.30 -4.72 -5.29
C VAL A 83 -6.51 -5.62 -5.53
N GLY A 84 -7.68 -5.05 -5.32
CA GLY A 84 -8.98 -5.67 -5.59
C GLY A 84 -9.48 -5.30 -6.98
N TYR A 85 -10.29 -6.18 -7.57
CA TYR A 85 -10.98 -5.95 -8.84
C TYR A 85 -12.23 -6.81 -8.94
N TYR A 86 -13.17 -6.38 -9.77
CA TYR A 86 -14.40 -7.12 -10.06
C TYR A 86 -14.29 -7.81 -11.42
N LEU A 87 -14.74 -9.06 -11.47
CA LEU A 87 -14.86 -9.83 -12.71
C LEU A 87 -16.32 -10.21 -12.94
N GLU A 88 -16.78 -10.07 -14.16
CA GLU A 88 -18.05 -10.64 -14.59
C GLU A 88 -17.85 -12.09 -15.03
N LYS A 89 -18.51 -13.04 -14.35
CA LYS A 89 -18.48 -14.46 -14.72
C LYS A 89 -19.88 -15.05 -14.60
N ASN A 90 -20.40 -15.59 -15.70
CA ASN A 90 -21.74 -16.19 -15.78
C ASN A 90 -22.86 -15.25 -15.27
N GLY A 91 -22.78 -13.95 -15.61
CA GLY A 91 -23.75 -12.94 -15.19
C GLY A 91 -23.67 -12.57 -13.69
N LYS A 92 -22.59 -12.94 -13.00
CA LYS A 92 -22.32 -12.56 -11.62
C LYS A 92 -21.02 -11.76 -11.53
N THR A 93 -21.08 -10.64 -10.82
CA THR A 93 -19.92 -9.87 -10.41
C THR A 93 -19.21 -10.57 -9.25
N ILE A 94 -17.95 -10.96 -9.45
CA ILE A 94 -17.12 -11.63 -8.44
C ILE A 94 -15.96 -10.71 -8.07
N TYR A 95 -15.82 -10.43 -6.78
CA TYR A 95 -14.65 -9.74 -6.24
C TYR A 95 -13.44 -10.69 -6.18
N LYS A 96 -12.30 -10.22 -6.67
CA LYS A 96 -11.00 -10.89 -6.53
C LYS A 96 -9.94 -9.90 -6.10
N SER A 97 -8.85 -10.44 -5.56
CA SER A 97 -7.66 -9.67 -5.23
C SER A 97 -6.41 -10.36 -5.76
N LYS A 98 -5.39 -9.56 -6.06
CA LYS A 98 -4.06 -10.03 -6.46
C LYS A 98 -2.99 -9.18 -5.78
N THR A 99 -1.84 -9.78 -5.53
CA THR A 99 -0.68 -9.11 -4.94
C THR A 99 0.35 -8.82 -6.03
N LEU A 100 0.84 -7.58 -6.07
CA LEU A 100 1.71 -7.04 -7.11
C LEU A 100 3.05 -6.63 -6.53
N THR A 101 4.08 -6.69 -7.35
CA THR A 101 5.37 -6.00 -7.16
C THR A 101 5.22 -4.49 -7.36
N ALA A 102 6.23 -3.71 -6.97
CA ALA A 102 6.28 -2.28 -7.24
C ALA A 102 6.21 -1.94 -8.74
N ASP A 103 6.94 -2.69 -9.58
CA ASP A 103 6.93 -2.48 -11.04
C ASP A 103 5.51 -2.68 -11.62
N GLU A 104 4.87 -3.79 -11.24
CA GLU A 104 3.51 -4.13 -11.66
C GLU A 104 2.48 -3.12 -11.15
N TYR A 105 2.63 -2.66 -9.91
CA TYR A 105 1.73 -1.69 -9.28
C TYR A 105 1.75 -0.34 -9.99
N LEU A 106 2.93 0.20 -10.29
CA LEU A 106 3.08 1.46 -11.01
C LEU A 106 2.61 1.36 -12.47
N ALA A 107 2.84 0.21 -13.11
CA ALA A 107 2.31 -0.05 -14.44
C ALA A 107 0.76 -0.09 -14.43
N LEU A 108 0.16 -0.66 -13.38
CA LEU A 108 -1.28 -0.72 -13.21
C LEU A 108 -1.91 0.66 -12.95
N HIS A 109 -1.27 1.48 -12.12
CA HIS A 109 -1.70 2.86 -11.86
C HIS A 109 -1.68 3.73 -13.12
N SER A 110 -0.88 3.36 -14.12
CA SER A 110 -0.82 4.03 -15.43
C SER A 110 -1.89 3.51 -16.41
N SER A 111 -2.69 2.51 -16.04
CA SER A 111 -3.70 1.87 -16.90
C SER A 111 -5.12 2.39 -16.60
N GLU A 112 -6.04 2.27 -17.56
CA GLU A 112 -7.46 2.62 -17.37
C GLU A 112 -8.26 1.55 -16.60
N GLU A 113 -7.62 0.45 -16.18
CA GLU A 113 -8.31 -0.63 -15.49
C GLU A 113 -8.72 -0.22 -14.07
N LYS A 114 -9.99 -0.45 -13.71
CA LYS A 114 -10.51 -0.12 -12.38
C LYS A 114 -10.09 -1.14 -11.33
N TYR A 115 -9.00 -0.84 -10.64
CA TYR A 115 -8.58 -1.54 -9.42
C TYR A 115 -8.84 -0.70 -8.17
N PHE A 116 -8.83 -1.37 -7.03
CA PHE A 116 -8.94 -0.77 -5.71
C PHE A 116 -7.71 -1.13 -4.89
N ASP A 117 -7.02 -0.15 -4.33
CA ASP A 117 -5.91 -0.41 -3.42
C ASP A 117 -6.43 -0.95 -2.08
N GLU A 118 -6.03 -2.17 -1.72
CA GLU A 118 -6.41 -2.79 -0.46
C GLU A 118 -5.31 -2.60 0.59
N GLU A 119 -4.12 -3.13 0.33
CA GLU A 119 -3.06 -3.30 1.33
C GLU A 119 -1.67 -3.07 0.72
N ILE A 120 -0.79 -2.47 1.51
CA ILE A 120 0.65 -2.41 1.29
C ILE A 120 1.28 -3.44 2.22
N VAL A 121 2.04 -4.36 1.64
CA VAL A 121 2.60 -5.51 2.34
C VAL A 121 4.09 -5.31 2.54
N PHE A 122 4.50 -5.18 3.79
CA PHE A 122 5.88 -5.09 4.21
C PHE A 122 6.40 -6.47 4.57
N ASN A 123 7.56 -6.83 4.05
CA ASN A 123 8.29 -8.01 4.52
C ASN A 123 9.07 -7.65 5.79
N LYS A 124 8.79 -8.35 6.90
CA LYS A 124 9.41 -8.05 8.21
C LYS A 124 10.92 -8.21 8.20
N LEU A 125 11.45 -9.22 7.49
CA LEU A 125 12.89 -9.43 7.38
C LEU A 125 13.58 -8.31 6.57
N ALA A 126 12.99 -7.92 5.45
CA ALA A 126 13.49 -6.80 4.65
C ALA A 126 13.46 -5.48 5.44
N LEU A 127 12.38 -5.23 6.19
CA LEU A 127 12.24 -4.06 7.06
C LEU A 127 13.26 -4.06 8.23
N LEU A 128 13.61 -5.23 8.76
CA LEU A 128 14.64 -5.35 9.78
C LEU A 128 16.04 -5.07 9.21
N ALA A 129 16.35 -5.63 8.04
CA ALA A 129 17.61 -5.42 7.34
C ALA A 129 17.77 -4.00 6.78
N PHE A 130 16.67 -3.28 6.58
CA PHE A 130 16.68 -1.89 6.15
C PHE A 130 17.16 -0.97 7.28
N SER A 131 18.30 -0.33 7.05
CA SER A 131 18.87 0.73 7.88
C SER A 131 18.63 2.09 7.19
N THR A 132 17.86 2.95 7.84
CA THR A 132 17.54 4.32 7.38
C THR A 132 18.62 5.34 7.63
#